data_AF-A0A2V8Z4X2-F1
#
_entry.id   AF-A0A2V8Z4X2-F1
#
_cell.length_a   1.000
_cell.length_b   1.000
_cell.length_c   1.000
_cell.angle_alpha   90.00
_cell.angle_beta   90.00
_cell.angle_gamma   90.00
#
_symmetry.space_group_name_H-M   'P 1'
#
loop_
_entity.id
_entity.type
_entity.pdbx_description
1 polymer ?
#
loop_
_entity_poly.entity_id
_entity_poly.type
_entity_poly.pdbx_seq_one_letter_code
_entity_poly.pdbx_strand_id
1 'polypeptide(L)'
;MTVNSNVEVAWKYKAYTTLDPLPLPRKVRQTGVAALSAIAESIHLEAKVVPDLEALAQLLYLTAGITRHRKYPGGDIYFRAAACTGALYEVEVYVVCGNLIDLEAGVYHFAPAEFALRRLRDGDYRSVLSEATASETAVVHAPLTIICTCTYWRNAWKYQARTYRHFRWDNGTLLANLLAVATALGMPAKVICGFVDAEVNRLLDVDPEREVAYSLVALGRVEALAQQPPSKLSALHLETVPLSRNETVYPAMREIHAASSLNSPEEVEIWRDHALLAKHPSPTGPILQLHPYSDAEMPRDPIEQVILRRGSARKFAQVPIDLPQLSTILDRATRGIPADFLNPQGAQLNEVYLIVNAVEGLEPGAYVYHRDHRVLERLKAGNFRAQAGHLGLVGRFGNRGYRAVQLEAGILSGKLYLAAYAQRLSATGLTFYDDEVIRFFSPHAQGKSVIMLVAVGKNAKSMLQG
;
A
#
# COMPACT_ATOMS: atom_id res chain seq x y z
N MET A 1 19.06 -5.66 -17.86
CA MET A 1 18.23 -6.89 -17.93
C MET A 1 17.53 -6.92 -19.27
N THR A 2 17.86 -7.89 -20.12
CA THR A 2 17.10 -8.21 -21.33
C THR A 2 15.75 -8.81 -20.90
N VAL A 3 14.64 -8.38 -21.51
CA VAL A 3 13.34 -9.05 -21.26
C VAL A 3 13.39 -10.41 -21.94
N ASN A 4 13.11 -11.48 -21.20
CA ASN A 4 13.09 -12.82 -21.75
C ASN A 4 11.86 -12.98 -22.66
N SER A 5 12.07 -12.97 -23.98
CA SER A 5 11.03 -12.75 -25.00
C SER A 5 10.00 -13.87 -25.13
N ASN A 6 10.21 -15.00 -24.47
CA ASN A 6 9.48 -16.24 -24.70
C ASN A 6 8.44 -16.56 -23.59
N VAL A 7 8.14 -15.61 -22.70
CA VAL A 7 7.09 -15.76 -21.69
C VAL A 7 5.77 -15.18 -22.21
N GLU A 8 4.92 -16.06 -22.73
CA GLU A 8 3.57 -15.74 -23.19
C GLU A 8 2.63 -15.57 -21.99
N VAL A 9 2.68 -14.39 -21.33
CA VAL A 9 1.81 -14.02 -20.20
C VAL A 9 0.37 -13.87 -20.71
N ALA A 10 -0.41 -14.93 -20.55
CA ALA A 10 -1.72 -15.08 -21.17
C ALA A 10 -2.78 -14.16 -20.55
N TRP A 11 -2.78 -14.00 -19.21
CA TRP A 11 -3.83 -13.28 -18.49
C TRP A 11 -3.30 -12.24 -17.49
N LYS A 12 -3.94 -11.07 -17.47
CA LYS A 12 -3.54 -9.86 -16.72
C LYS A 12 -4.29 -9.66 -15.40
N TYR A 13 -5.21 -10.57 -15.09
CA TYR A 13 -6.16 -10.52 -13.97
C TYR A 13 -6.45 -11.96 -13.52
N LYS A 14 -6.79 -12.16 -12.24
CA LYS A 14 -7.50 -13.38 -11.84
C LYS A 14 -8.93 -13.31 -12.39
N ALA A 15 -9.40 -14.42 -12.97
CA ALA A 15 -10.74 -14.51 -13.56
C ALA A 15 -11.38 -15.84 -13.17
N TYR A 16 -12.53 -15.76 -12.50
CA TYR A 16 -13.42 -16.88 -12.20
C TYR A 16 -14.47 -16.96 -13.33
N THR A 17 -14.41 -18.00 -14.16
CA THR A 17 -15.25 -18.13 -15.37
C THR A 17 -16.59 -18.81 -15.13
N THR A 18 -16.78 -19.42 -13.95
CA THR A 18 -17.96 -20.22 -13.57
C THR A 18 -18.92 -19.51 -12.63
N LEU A 19 -18.59 -18.28 -12.20
CA LEU A 19 -19.39 -17.46 -11.29
C LEU A 19 -19.95 -16.25 -12.04
N ASP A 20 -21.19 -15.86 -11.81
CA ASP A 20 -21.75 -14.65 -12.43
C ASP A 20 -21.13 -13.34 -11.88
N PRO A 21 -21.08 -12.27 -12.69
CA PRO A 21 -20.58 -10.96 -12.26
C PRO A 21 -21.70 -10.09 -11.68
N LEU A 22 -21.55 -9.63 -10.43
CA LEU A 22 -22.37 -8.57 -9.84
C LEU A 22 -21.77 -7.21 -10.22
N PRO A 23 -22.36 -6.42 -11.14
CA PRO A 23 -21.74 -5.20 -11.66
C PRO A 23 -21.74 -4.08 -10.61
N LEU A 24 -20.61 -3.37 -10.47
CA LEU A 24 -20.48 -2.30 -9.48
C LEU A 24 -20.93 -0.93 -10.02
N PRO A 25 -21.62 -0.09 -9.21
CA PRO A 25 -21.96 1.29 -9.56
C PRO A 25 -20.75 2.11 -10.03
N ARG A 26 -20.76 2.57 -11.29
CA ARG A 26 -19.63 3.29 -11.93
C ARG A 26 -19.60 4.80 -11.62
N LYS A 27 -20.40 5.28 -10.67
CA LYS A 27 -20.37 6.68 -10.22
C LYS A 27 -19.24 6.88 -9.22
N VAL A 28 -18.46 7.94 -9.39
CA VAL A 28 -17.48 8.40 -8.39
C VAL A 28 -17.98 9.72 -7.83
N ARG A 29 -18.56 9.68 -6.63
CA ARG A 29 -18.97 10.87 -5.88
C ARG A 29 -17.72 11.68 -5.55
N GLN A 30 -17.82 13.01 -5.64
CA GLN A 30 -16.75 13.91 -5.16
C GLN A 30 -17.06 14.25 -3.71
N THR A 31 -16.24 13.75 -2.78
CA THR A 31 -16.36 14.05 -1.34
C THR A 31 -15.99 15.50 -1.01
N GLY A 32 -15.17 16.14 -1.86
CA GLY A 32 -14.60 17.46 -1.62
C GLY A 32 -13.45 17.47 -0.59
N VAL A 33 -13.11 16.32 -0.01
CA VAL A 33 -12.03 16.23 0.99
C VAL A 33 -10.68 16.34 0.29
N ALA A 34 -9.94 17.39 0.65
CA ALA A 34 -8.63 17.70 0.08
C ALA A 34 -7.65 16.55 0.32
N ALA A 35 -6.93 16.14 -0.74
CA ALA A 35 -6.07 14.96 -0.70
C ALA A 35 -4.98 15.00 0.39
N LEU A 36 -4.50 16.20 0.75
CA LEU A 36 -3.50 16.41 1.81
C LEU A 36 -4.05 16.22 3.23
N SER A 37 -5.36 16.43 3.45
CA SER A 37 -6.05 16.04 4.68
C SER A 37 -6.36 14.55 4.67
N ALA A 38 -6.92 14.03 3.57
CA ALA A 38 -7.30 12.63 3.44
C ALA A 38 -6.16 11.62 3.75
N ILE A 39 -4.91 11.95 3.41
CA ILE A 39 -3.73 11.14 3.79
C ILE A 39 -3.20 11.41 5.20
N ALA A 40 -3.44 12.60 5.75
CA ALA A 40 -2.82 13.03 7.01
C ALA A 40 -3.67 12.71 8.25
N GLU A 41 -4.95 12.41 8.04
CA GLU A 41 -5.95 12.20 9.07
C GLU A 41 -6.43 10.73 9.04
N SER A 42 -7.18 10.33 10.06
CA SER A 42 -7.82 9.02 10.15
C SER A 42 -9.06 9.13 11.02
N ILE A 43 -10.17 8.56 10.57
CA ILE A 43 -11.45 8.66 11.28
C ILE A 43 -11.37 7.86 12.59
N HIS A 44 -11.89 8.43 13.67
CA HIS A 44 -11.94 7.78 14.98
C HIS A 44 -12.62 6.41 14.88
N LEU A 45 -11.95 5.37 15.37
CA LEU A 45 -12.39 3.96 15.25
C LEU A 45 -13.70 3.64 15.98
N GLU A 46 -14.35 4.61 16.62
CA GLU A 46 -15.60 4.46 17.37
C GLU A 46 -16.85 4.95 16.62
N ALA A 47 -16.68 5.68 15.51
CA ALA A 47 -17.80 6.19 14.72
C ALA A 47 -18.57 5.04 14.05
N LYS A 48 -19.81 4.77 14.49
CA LYS A 48 -20.70 3.79 13.86
C LYS A 48 -21.00 4.20 12.41
N VAL A 49 -20.48 3.45 11.44
CA VAL A 49 -20.59 3.70 10.00
C VAL A 49 -20.70 2.36 9.26
N VAL A 50 -21.67 2.23 8.37
CA VAL A 50 -21.85 1.07 7.48
C VAL A 50 -21.73 1.54 6.03
N PRO A 51 -20.87 0.92 5.20
CA PRO A 51 -20.78 1.25 3.78
C PRO A 51 -22.01 0.75 2.99
N ASP A 52 -22.46 1.55 2.01
CA ASP A 52 -23.35 1.11 0.93
C ASP A 52 -22.54 0.54 -0.26
N LEU A 53 -23.23 -0.08 -1.22
CA LEU A 53 -22.60 -0.61 -2.43
C LEU A 53 -21.88 0.47 -3.28
N GLU A 54 -22.35 1.74 -3.27
CA GLU A 54 -21.72 2.81 -4.05
C GLU A 54 -20.40 3.29 -3.40
N ALA A 55 -20.35 3.38 -2.07
CA ALA A 55 -19.14 3.65 -1.30
C ALA A 55 -18.11 2.53 -1.47
N LEU A 56 -18.55 1.26 -1.43
CA LEU A 56 -17.69 0.11 -1.73
C LEU A 56 -17.17 0.15 -3.17
N ALA A 57 -18.03 0.43 -4.16
CA ALA A 57 -17.64 0.56 -5.56
C ALA A 57 -16.62 1.68 -5.79
N GLN A 58 -16.85 2.86 -5.20
CA GLN A 58 -15.95 4.00 -5.27
C GLN A 58 -14.58 3.68 -4.62
N LEU A 59 -14.59 3.04 -3.45
CA LEU A 59 -13.38 2.61 -2.75
C LEU A 59 -12.60 1.60 -3.59
N LEU A 60 -13.24 0.55 -4.12
CA LEU A 60 -12.61 -0.43 -5.01
C LEU A 60 -12.07 0.21 -6.29
N TYR A 61 -12.80 1.15 -6.89
CA TYR A 61 -12.37 1.87 -8.10
C TYR A 61 -11.10 2.70 -7.86
N LEU A 62 -11.09 3.53 -6.82
CA LEU A 62 -9.98 4.42 -6.49
C LEU A 62 -8.79 3.70 -5.82
N THR A 63 -8.98 2.44 -5.41
CA THR A 63 -7.94 1.57 -4.85
C THR A 63 -7.31 0.68 -5.92
N ALA A 64 -8.11 -0.17 -6.57
CA ALA A 64 -7.66 -1.24 -7.48
C ALA A 64 -8.31 -1.20 -8.87
N GLY A 65 -9.26 -0.32 -9.13
CA GLY A 65 -9.90 -0.17 -10.44
C GLY A 65 -8.96 0.32 -11.55
N ILE A 66 -9.30 0.03 -12.80
CA ILE A 66 -8.59 0.50 -13.99
C ILE A 66 -8.93 1.98 -14.23
N THR A 67 -7.93 2.86 -14.15
CA THR A 67 -8.10 4.31 -14.30
C THR A 67 -7.54 4.87 -15.61
N ARG A 68 -6.70 4.09 -16.33
CA ARG A 68 -6.11 4.56 -17.59
C ARG A 68 -5.72 3.42 -18.53
N HIS A 69 -6.21 3.44 -19.76
CA HIS A 69 -5.77 2.55 -20.83
C HIS A 69 -4.71 3.24 -21.70
N ARG A 70 -3.70 2.50 -22.18
CA ARG A 70 -2.77 2.95 -23.22
C ARG A 70 -2.36 1.78 -24.12
N LYS A 71 -2.46 2.00 -25.42
CA LYS A 71 -1.91 1.10 -26.46
C LYS A 71 -0.41 1.34 -26.63
N TYR A 72 0.35 0.27 -26.85
CA TYR A 72 1.77 0.32 -27.24
C TYR A 72 2.00 -0.72 -28.37
N PRO A 73 3.12 -0.64 -29.13
CA PRO A 73 3.42 -1.63 -30.17
C PRO A 73 3.51 -3.08 -29.65
N GLY A 74 3.86 -3.27 -28.37
CA GLY A 74 3.83 -4.57 -27.67
C GLY A 74 2.50 -4.89 -26.97
N GLY A 75 1.40 -4.25 -27.36
CA GLY A 75 0.07 -4.47 -26.82
C GLY A 75 -0.39 -3.48 -25.74
N ASP A 76 -1.60 -3.71 -25.24
CA ASP A 76 -2.32 -2.76 -24.38
C ASP A 76 -1.96 -2.91 -22.89
N ILE A 77 -1.74 -1.76 -22.23
CA ILE A 77 -1.51 -1.66 -20.78
C ILE A 77 -2.69 -0.93 -20.13
N TYR A 78 -3.26 -1.57 -19.13
CA TYR A 78 -4.34 -1.05 -18.29
C TYR A 78 -3.73 -0.67 -16.92
N PHE A 79 -3.57 0.64 -16.68
CA PHE A 79 -3.07 1.14 -15.42
C PHE A 79 -4.21 1.22 -14.40
N ARG A 80 -3.98 0.65 -13.21
CA ARG A 80 -4.88 0.74 -12.05
C ARG A 80 -4.63 2.02 -11.23
N ALA A 81 -5.55 2.31 -10.31
CA ALA A 81 -5.51 3.48 -9.44
C ALA A 81 -4.25 3.54 -8.56
N ALA A 82 -3.86 2.43 -7.95
CA ALA A 82 -2.59 2.26 -7.23
C ALA A 82 -1.35 2.36 -8.14
N ALA A 83 -0.19 2.70 -7.57
CA ALA A 83 1.08 2.48 -8.23
C ALA A 83 1.41 0.97 -8.25
N CYS A 84 2.31 0.54 -9.14
CA CYS A 84 2.72 -0.86 -9.22
C CYS A 84 4.07 -0.99 -9.93
N THR A 85 4.90 -1.87 -9.40
CA THR A 85 6.21 -2.24 -9.92
C THR A 85 6.08 -2.90 -11.29
N GLY A 86 6.44 -2.15 -12.34
CA GLY A 86 6.35 -2.62 -13.72
C GLY A 86 4.93 -2.69 -14.29
N ALA A 87 3.89 -2.25 -13.55
CA ALA A 87 2.48 -2.33 -13.91
C ALA A 87 1.97 -3.77 -14.17
N LEU A 88 2.40 -4.72 -13.35
CA LEU A 88 2.03 -6.15 -13.43
C LEU A 88 0.86 -6.54 -12.50
N TYR A 89 0.67 -5.80 -11.41
CA TYR A 89 -0.49 -5.84 -10.52
C TYR A 89 -0.78 -7.22 -9.91
N GLU A 90 0.19 -7.79 -9.19
CA GLU A 90 0.06 -9.06 -8.44
C GLU A 90 -1.01 -9.06 -7.34
N VAL A 91 -1.44 -7.88 -6.87
CA VAL A 91 -2.39 -7.76 -5.77
C VAL A 91 -3.81 -8.02 -6.27
N GLU A 92 -4.45 -9.04 -5.70
CA GLU A 92 -5.88 -9.29 -5.85
C GLU A 92 -6.61 -8.78 -4.60
N VAL A 93 -7.87 -8.37 -4.80
CA VAL A 93 -8.69 -7.72 -3.77
C VAL A 93 -9.96 -8.55 -3.57
N TYR A 94 -10.21 -8.91 -2.32
CA TYR A 94 -11.40 -9.63 -1.89
C TYR A 94 -12.15 -8.81 -0.85
N VAL A 95 -13.45 -9.06 -0.76
CA VAL A 95 -14.40 -8.41 0.14
C VAL A 95 -15.09 -9.48 0.96
N VAL A 96 -15.08 -9.34 2.28
CA VAL A 96 -15.89 -10.14 3.20
C VAL A 96 -16.78 -9.19 3.96
N CYS A 97 -18.10 -9.35 3.85
CA CYS A 97 -19.06 -8.46 4.47
C CYS A 97 -20.27 -9.23 5.03
N GLY A 98 -20.94 -8.61 6.00
CA GLY A 98 -22.32 -8.95 6.32
C GLY A 98 -23.28 -8.37 5.28
N ASN A 99 -24.57 -8.34 5.60
CA ASN A 99 -25.55 -7.64 4.77
C ASN A 99 -25.27 -6.12 4.83
N LEU A 100 -24.97 -5.53 3.67
CA LEU A 100 -24.84 -4.10 3.45
C LEU A 100 -26.04 -3.57 2.67
N ILE A 101 -26.13 -2.26 2.49
CA ILE A 101 -27.13 -1.68 1.57
C ILE A 101 -26.74 -2.08 0.14
N ASP A 102 -27.68 -2.76 -0.54
CA ASP A 102 -27.57 -3.33 -1.88
C ASP A 102 -26.49 -4.42 -2.07
N LEU A 103 -25.99 -5.06 -1.00
CA LEU A 103 -25.10 -6.22 -1.10
C LEU A 103 -25.34 -7.26 0.02
N GLU A 104 -25.64 -8.50 -0.36
CA GLU A 104 -25.84 -9.62 0.56
C GLU A 104 -24.53 -10.04 1.25
N ALA A 105 -24.64 -10.62 2.45
CA ALA A 105 -23.50 -11.20 3.17
C ALA A 105 -22.78 -12.26 2.32
N GLY A 106 -21.45 -12.21 2.30
CA GLY A 106 -20.66 -13.12 1.48
C GLY A 106 -19.16 -12.86 1.48
N VAL A 107 -18.47 -13.73 0.75
CA VAL A 107 -17.07 -13.57 0.34
C VAL A 107 -17.05 -13.32 -1.16
N TYR A 108 -16.40 -12.24 -1.60
CA TYR A 108 -16.38 -11.79 -2.98
C TYR A 108 -14.96 -11.53 -3.48
N HIS A 109 -14.67 -11.82 -4.75
CA HIS A 109 -13.49 -11.34 -5.47
C HIS A 109 -13.84 -10.10 -6.31
N PHE A 110 -13.00 -9.06 -6.31
CA PHE A 110 -13.17 -7.91 -7.18
C PHE A 110 -12.52 -8.15 -8.55
N ALA A 111 -13.32 -8.15 -9.62
CA ALA A 111 -12.88 -8.29 -11.00
C ALA A 111 -12.66 -6.91 -11.66
N PRO A 112 -11.41 -6.37 -11.69
CA PRO A 112 -11.15 -5.00 -12.11
C PRO A 112 -11.32 -4.76 -13.62
N ALA A 113 -11.36 -5.82 -14.44
CA ALA A 113 -11.54 -5.72 -15.89
C ALA A 113 -13.01 -5.44 -16.28
N GLU A 114 -13.95 -6.05 -15.57
CA GLU A 114 -15.39 -5.87 -15.78
C GLU A 114 -15.98 -4.76 -14.89
N PHE A 115 -15.26 -4.47 -13.79
CA PHE A 115 -15.72 -3.64 -12.68
C PHE A 115 -16.96 -4.26 -12.00
N ALA A 116 -16.76 -5.45 -11.45
CA ALA A 116 -17.78 -6.30 -10.84
C ALA A 116 -17.22 -7.05 -9.62
N LEU A 117 -18.10 -7.62 -8.80
CA LEU A 117 -17.77 -8.63 -7.80
C LEU A 117 -18.15 -10.03 -8.31
N ARG A 118 -17.35 -11.05 -7.99
CA ARG A 118 -17.70 -12.48 -8.16
C ARG A 118 -17.94 -13.06 -6.77
N ARG A 119 -19.13 -13.60 -6.47
CA ARG A 119 -19.42 -14.18 -5.15
C ARG A 119 -18.82 -15.57 -5.03
N LEU A 120 -17.82 -15.72 -4.16
CA LEU A 120 -17.14 -16.99 -3.86
C LEU A 120 -17.90 -17.80 -2.80
N ARG A 121 -18.47 -17.12 -1.80
CA ARG A 121 -19.30 -17.73 -0.74
C ARG A 121 -20.53 -16.87 -0.44
N ASP A 122 -21.64 -17.55 -0.13
CA ASP A 122 -22.90 -16.99 0.34
C ASP A 122 -22.97 -17.05 1.87
N GLY A 123 -23.42 -15.99 2.53
CA GLY A 123 -23.54 -15.92 3.99
C GLY A 123 -22.39 -15.18 4.70
N ASP A 124 -22.57 -14.94 6.01
CA ASP A 124 -21.67 -14.07 6.78
C ASP A 124 -20.47 -14.85 7.36
N TYR A 125 -19.29 -14.64 6.77
CA TYR A 125 -18.04 -15.25 7.21
C TYR A 125 -17.16 -14.33 8.07
N ARG A 126 -17.68 -13.21 8.60
CA ARG A 126 -16.86 -12.27 9.38
C ARG A 126 -16.36 -12.85 10.71
N SER A 127 -17.05 -13.85 11.28
CA SER A 127 -16.57 -14.56 12.47
C SER A 127 -15.24 -15.29 12.22
N VAL A 128 -15.04 -15.87 11.03
CA VAL A 128 -13.77 -16.51 10.64
C VAL A 128 -12.61 -15.51 10.67
N LEU A 129 -12.85 -14.28 10.20
CA LEU A 129 -11.84 -13.22 10.25
C LEU A 129 -11.59 -12.72 11.68
N SER A 130 -12.63 -12.64 12.51
CA SER A 130 -12.49 -12.33 13.94
C SER A 130 -11.63 -13.37 14.67
N GLU A 131 -11.87 -14.66 14.43
CA GLU A 131 -11.08 -15.76 15.02
C GLU A 131 -9.64 -15.76 14.49
N ALA A 132 -9.46 -15.71 13.17
CA ALA A 132 -8.14 -15.69 12.53
C ALA A 132 -7.29 -14.46 12.89
N THR A 133 -7.86 -13.36 13.37
CA THR A 133 -7.17 -12.15 13.84
C THR A 133 -7.06 -12.05 15.37
N ALA A 134 -7.33 -13.15 16.09
CA ALA A 134 -7.35 -13.20 17.55
C ALA A 134 -8.20 -12.07 18.16
N SER A 135 -9.47 -12.05 17.77
CA SER A 135 -10.52 -11.11 18.17
C SER A 135 -10.12 -9.63 18.12
N GLU A 136 -9.32 -9.24 17.12
CA GLU A 136 -8.95 -7.85 16.86
C GLU A 136 -10.19 -6.94 16.79
N THR A 137 -10.26 -5.97 17.71
CA THR A 137 -11.47 -5.15 17.94
C THR A 137 -11.99 -4.49 16.67
N ALA A 138 -11.11 -4.02 15.77
CA ALA A 138 -11.55 -3.43 14.52
C ALA A 138 -12.27 -4.43 13.60
N VAL A 139 -11.86 -5.70 13.60
CA VAL A 139 -12.44 -6.77 12.78
C VAL A 139 -13.73 -7.31 13.40
N VAL A 140 -13.77 -7.49 14.73
CA VAL A 140 -14.97 -7.87 15.51
C VAL A 140 -16.15 -6.92 15.25
N HIS A 141 -15.84 -5.65 14.99
CA HIS A 141 -16.80 -4.58 14.77
C HIS A 141 -17.00 -4.21 13.28
N ALA A 142 -16.33 -4.87 12.34
CA ALA A 142 -16.36 -4.50 10.92
C ALA A 142 -17.68 -4.93 10.23
N PRO A 143 -18.46 -4.03 9.60
CA PRO A 143 -19.46 -4.42 8.60
C PRO A 143 -18.82 -5.02 7.34
N LEU A 144 -17.61 -4.56 7.01
CA LEU A 144 -16.86 -4.87 5.80
C LEU A 144 -15.37 -5.06 6.15
N THR A 145 -14.76 -6.14 5.66
CA THR A 145 -13.30 -6.31 5.66
C THR A 145 -12.82 -6.57 4.25
N ILE A 146 -11.84 -5.78 3.79
CA ILE A 146 -11.13 -6.03 2.54
C ILE A 146 -9.90 -6.88 2.81
N ILE A 147 -9.64 -7.89 1.98
CA ILE A 147 -8.46 -8.74 2.05
C ILE A 147 -7.63 -8.55 0.79
N CYS A 148 -6.36 -8.20 0.95
CA CYS A 148 -5.40 -8.13 -0.14
C CYS A 148 -4.54 -9.40 -0.12
N THR A 149 -4.54 -10.14 -1.24
CA THR A 149 -3.63 -11.27 -1.48
C THR A 149 -2.60 -10.86 -2.54
N CYS A 150 -1.52 -11.64 -2.68
CA CYS A 150 -0.52 -11.43 -3.73
C CYS A 150 -0.25 -12.73 -4.50
N THR A 151 -0.43 -12.72 -5.83
CA THR A 151 -0.12 -13.87 -6.70
C THR A 151 1.36 -13.86 -7.15
N TYR A 152 2.12 -14.90 -6.80
CA TYR A 152 3.58 -14.97 -7.04
C TYR A 152 3.97 -14.75 -8.50
N TRP A 153 3.41 -15.55 -9.43
CA TRP A 153 3.91 -15.59 -10.80
C TRP A 153 3.78 -14.27 -11.56
N ARG A 154 2.71 -13.49 -11.27
CA ARG A 154 2.34 -12.29 -12.05
C ARG A 154 3.42 -11.21 -12.07
N ASN A 155 4.23 -11.10 -11.01
CA ASN A 155 5.39 -10.21 -10.94
C ASN A 155 6.72 -10.98 -11.02
N ALA A 156 6.75 -12.26 -10.57
CA ALA A 156 7.95 -13.08 -10.56
C ALA A 156 8.49 -13.50 -11.94
N TRP A 157 7.67 -13.58 -12.99
CA TRP A 157 8.17 -13.84 -14.34
C TRP A 157 9.19 -12.78 -14.82
N LYS A 158 9.12 -11.57 -14.26
CA LYS A 158 9.98 -10.43 -14.62
C LYS A 158 11.02 -10.08 -13.55
N TYR A 159 10.68 -10.21 -12.27
CA TYR A 159 11.55 -9.80 -11.14
C TYR A 159 12.00 -10.95 -10.24
N GLN A 160 11.67 -12.20 -10.59
CA GLN A 160 12.11 -13.41 -9.89
C GLN A 160 11.79 -13.32 -8.38
N ALA A 161 12.67 -13.82 -7.51
CA ALA A 161 12.49 -13.80 -6.05
C ALA A 161 12.38 -12.38 -5.45
N ARG A 162 12.84 -11.32 -6.13
CA ARG A 162 12.72 -9.93 -5.62
C ARG A 162 11.25 -9.47 -5.50
N THR A 163 10.35 -10.13 -6.23
CA THR A 163 8.89 -9.96 -6.15
C THR A 163 8.34 -9.94 -4.73
N TYR A 164 8.91 -10.72 -3.79
CA TYR A 164 8.42 -10.73 -2.41
C TYR A 164 8.65 -9.40 -1.64
N ARG A 165 9.53 -8.51 -2.14
CA ARG A 165 9.58 -7.09 -1.71
C ARG A 165 8.48 -6.27 -2.38
N HIS A 166 8.31 -6.44 -3.69
CA HIS A 166 7.35 -5.66 -4.50
C HIS A 166 5.90 -5.86 -4.05
N PHE A 167 5.53 -7.09 -3.68
CA PHE A 167 4.28 -7.41 -2.99
C PHE A 167 3.93 -6.39 -1.86
N ARG A 168 4.94 -5.91 -1.12
CA ARG A 168 4.78 -4.99 0.03
C ARG A 168 4.67 -3.53 -0.41
N TRP A 169 5.47 -3.15 -1.41
CA TRP A 169 5.44 -1.81 -1.98
C TRP A 169 4.12 -1.55 -2.72
N ASP A 170 3.73 -2.48 -3.60
CA ASP A 170 2.57 -2.32 -4.48
C ASP A 170 1.26 -2.38 -3.67
N ASN A 171 1.11 -3.38 -2.79
CA ASN A 171 0.01 -3.43 -1.82
C ASN A 171 0.01 -2.20 -0.91
N GLY A 172 1.18 -1.75 -0.42
CA GLY A 172 1.26 -0.53 0.38
C GLY A 172 0.74 0.72 -0.37
N THR A 173 1.08 0.91 -1.65
CA THR A 173 0.53 2.04 -2.42
C THR A 173 -0.96 1.90 -2.73
N LEU A 174 -1.49 0.67 -2.77
CA LEU A 174 -2.91 0.38 -2.87
C LEU A 174 -3.64 0.73 -1.56
N LEU A 175 -3.09 0.32 -0.41
CA LEU A 175 -3.59 0.66 0.92
C LEU A 175 -3.54 2.17 1.20
N ALA A 176 -2.54 2.89 0.67
CA ALA A 176 -2.47 4.36 0.78
C ALA A 176 -3.65 5.07 0.08
N ASN A 177 -4.08 4.58 -1.08
CA ASN A 177 -5.32 5.05 -1.72
C ASN A 177 -6.55 4.66 -0.89
N LEU A 178 -6.62 3.39 -0.45
CA LEU A 178 -7.76 2.85 0.30
C LEU A 178 -8.02 3.66 1.58
N LEU A 179 -7.00 3.86 2.42
CA LEU A 179 -7.10 4.62 3.67
C LEU A 179 -7.51 6.08 3.42
N ALA A 180 -6.96 6.72 2.38
CA ALA A 180 -7.31 8.11 2.07
C ALA A 180 -8.76 8.25 1.56
N VAL A 181 -9.25 7.28 0.77
CA VAL A 181 -10.64 7.25 0.30
C VAL A 181 -11.60 6.89 1.43
N ALA A 182 -11.24 5.98 2.34
CA ALA A 182 -12.01 5.70 3.55
C ALA A 182 -12.14 6.95 4.44
N THR A 183 -11.04 7.65 4.71
CA THR A 183 -11.05 8.93 5.43
C THR A 183 -11.94 9.97 4.75
N ALA A 184 -11.86 10.11 3.42
CA ALA A 184 -12.70 11.05 2.66
C ALA A 184 -14.20 10.67 2.66
N LEU A 185 -14.53 9.38 2.77
CA LEU A 185 -15.89 8.88 2.95
C LEU A 185 -16.37 8.91 4.42
N GLY A 186 -15.59 9.48 5.34
CA GLY A 186 -15.93 9.51 6.78
C GLY A 186 -15.93 8.13 7.46
N MET A 187 -15.25 7.15 6.85
CA MET A 187 -15.29 5.75 7.26
C MET A 187 -14.06 5.38 8.11
N PRO A 188 -14.24 4.81 9.32
CA PRO A 188 -13.16 4.16 10.06
C PRO A 188 -12.46 3.08 9.23
N ALA A 189 -11.14 3.01 9.31
CA ALA A 189 -10.32 1.99 8.68
C ALA A 189 -9.15 1.58 9.58
N LYS A 190 -8.82 0.29 9.66
CA LYS A 190 -7.59 -0.20 10.33
C LYS A 190 -6.94 -1.32 9.50
N VAL A 191 -5.65 -1.20 9.22
CA VAL A 191 -4.85 -2.23 8.53
C VAL A 191 -4.45 -3.31 9.53
N ILE A 192 -4.72 -4.57 9.20
CA ILE A 192 -4.44 -5.73 10.06
C ILE A 192 -3.43 -6.65 9.36
N CYS A 193 -2.33 -6.95 10.05
CA CYS A 193 -1.26 -7.86 9.60
C CYS A 193 -1.02 -9.03 10.57
N GLY A 194 -1.59 -8.99 11.77
CA GLY A 194 -1.69 -10.09 12.71
C GLY A 194 -2.91 -10.93 12.35
N PHE A 195 -2.67 -12.02 11.64
CA PHE A 195 -3.70 -13.01 11.30
C PHE A 195 -3.05 -14.37 11.04
N VAL A 196 -3.79 -15.44 11.31
CA VAL A 196 -3.41 -16.82 10.98
C VAL A 196 -3.52 -17.00 9.46
N ASP A 197 -2.37 -17.06 8.77
CA ASP A 197 -2.31 -17.05 7.31
C ASP A 197 -3.12 -18.20 6.68
N ALA A 198 -3.09 -19.39 7.31
CA ALA A 198 -3.78 -20.59 6.82
C ALA A 198 -5.32 -20.47 6.85
N GLU A 199 -5.89 -19.81 7.86
CA GLU A 199 -7.34 -19.62 7.98
C GLU A 199 -7.87 -18.63 6.93
N VAL A 200 -7.15 -17.52 6.73
CA VAL A 200 -7.53 -16.52 5.73
C VAL A 200 -7.38 -17.08 4.30
N ASN A 201 -6.33 -17.86 4.03
CA ASN A 201 -6.17 -18.55 2.75
C ASN A 201 -7.30 -19.56 2.49
N ARG A 202 -7.72 -20.32 3.52
CA ARG A 202 -8.83 -21.29 3.41
C ARG A 202 -10.19 -20.61 3.22
N LEU A 203 -10.41 -19.45 3.86
CA LEU A 203 -11.63 -18.66 3.67
C LEU A 203 -11.77 -18.23 2.20
N LEU A 204 -10.69 -17.79 1.56
CA LEU A 204 -10.68 -17.39 0.14
C LEU A 204 -10.54 -18.57 -0.84
N ASP A 205 -10.29 -19.77 -0.35
CA ASP A 205 -9.99 -20.99 -1.13
C ASP A 205 -8.86 -20.78 -2.17
N VAL A 206 -7.78 -20.11 -1.74
CA VAL A 206 -6.60 -19.86 -2.58
C VAL A 206 -5.51 -20.90 -2.38
N ASP A 207 -4.89 -21.32 -3.48
CA ASP A 207 -3.69 -22.17 -3.50
C ASP A 207 -2.48 -21.38 -2.93
N PRO A 208 -1.99 -21.69 -1.71
CA PRO A 208 -0.91 -20.94 -1.07
C PRO A 208 0.44 -21.07 -1.81
N GLU A 209 0.58 -22.04 -2.71
CA GLU A 209 1.76 -22.17 -3.55
C GLU A 209 1.77 -21.14 -4.70
N ARG A 210 0.62 -20.52 -5.01
CA ARG A 210 0.44 -19.52 -6.09
C ARG A 210 0.03 -18.14 -5.59
N GLU A 211 -0.82 -18.06 -4.57
CA GLU A 211 -1.44 -16.83 -4.09
C GLU A 211 -1.67 -16.88 -2.58
N VAL A 212 -1.27 -15.84 -1.86
CA VAL A 212 -1.32 -15.81 -0.39
C VAL A 212 -1.93 -14.51 0.14
N ALA A 213 -2.77 -14.62 1.17
CA ALA A 213 -3.26 -13.49 1.95
C ALA A 213 -2.11 -12.74 2.61
N TYR A 214 -2.27 -11.42 2.75
CA TYR A 214 -1.12 -10.54 2.98
C TYR A 214 -1.38 -9.37 3.93
N SER A 215 -2.56 -8.75 3.81
CA SER A 215 -3.05 -7.71 4.73
C SER A 215 -4.57 -7.63 4.63
N LEU A 216 -5.22 -7.42 5.77
CA LEU A 216 -6.66 -7.14 5.83
C LEU A 216 -6.86 -5.65 6.14
N VAL A 217 -8.01 -5.09 5.79
CA VAL A 217 -8.46 -3.78 6.24
C VAL A 217 -9.89 -3.88 6.74
N ALA A 218 -10.08 -3.72 8.05
CA ALA A 218 -11.40 -3.53 8.64
C ALA A 218 -11.93 -2.15 8.26
N LEU A 219 -13.18 -2.07 7.80
CA LEU A 219 -13.81 -0.86 7.27
C LEU A 219 -15.21 -0.64 7.87
N GLY A 220 -15.45 0.58 8.37
CA GLY A 220 -16.67 0.93 9.10
C GLY A 220 -16.67 0.42 10.55
N ARG A 221 -17.81 0.60 11.24
CA ARG A 221 -18.06 0.04 12.57
C ARG A 221 -19.54 -0.19 12.81
N VAL A 222 -19.88 -1.40 13.27
CA VAL A 222 -21.18 -1.79 13.82
C VAL A 222 -21.04 -2.16 15.30
N GLU A 223 -22.11 -2.62 15.93
CA GLU A 223 -22.01 -3.31 17.23
C GLU A 223 -21.27 -4.65 17.09
N ALA A 224 -20.76 -5.19 18.19
CA ALA A 224 -19.89 -6.37 18.14
C ALA A 224 -20.63 -7.56 17.51
N LEU A 225 -19.95 -8.28 16.62
CA LEU A 225 -20.53 -9.48 16.01
C LEU A 225 -20.86 -10.52 17.06
N ALA A 226 -22.08 -11.07 17.00
CA ALA A 226 -22.42 -12.26 17.76
C ALA A 226 -21.49 -13.39 17.32
N GLN A 227 -20.67 -13.90 18.26
CA GLN A 227 -19.73 -14.99 18.00
C GLN A 227 -20.50 -16.30 17.80
N GLN A 228 -20.98 -16.51 16.57
CA GLN A 228 -21.40 -17.84 16.12
C GLN A 228 -20.13 -18.62 15.73
N PRO A 229 -19.88 -19.80 16.32
CA PRO A 229 -18.72 -20.61 15.95
C PRO A 229 -18.82 -20.98 14.47
N PRO A 230 -17.72 -20.95 13.70
CA PRO A 230 -17.78 -21.08 12.26
C PRO A 230 -18.36 -22.42 11.84
N SER A 231 -19.31 -22.37 10.91
CA SER A 231 -19.64 -23.57 10.12
C SER A 231 -18.36 -24.00 9.39
N LYS A 232 -18.03 -25.30 9.47
CA LYS A 232 -16.75 -25.84 8.98
C LYS A 232 -16.54 -25.45 7.51
N LEU A 233 -15.51 -24.64 7.25
CA LEU A 233 -15.19 -24.15 5.90
C LEU A 233 -15.04 -25.32 4.93
N SER A 234 -15.94 -25.38 3.94
CA SER A 234 -15.77 -26.20 2.75
C SER A 234 -14.72 -25.59 1.83
N ALA A 235 -13.98 -26.44 1.11
CA ALA A 235 -13.30 -26.01 -0.09
C ALA A 235 -14.34 -25.65 -1.18
N LEU A 236 -13.99 -24.73 -2.07
CA LEU A 236 -14.86 -24.26 -3.16
C LEU A 236 -14.45 -24.87 -4.50
N HIS A 237 -13.16 -25.17 -4.67
CA HIS A 237 -12.55 -25.73 -5.88
C HIS A 237 -12.87 -24.92 -7.15
N LEU A 238 -12.99 -23.60 -7.00
CA LEU A 238 -13.35 -22.69 -8.07
C LEU A 238 -12.22 -22.54 -9.09
N GLU A 239 -12.47 -23.00 -10.32
CA GLU A 239 -11.52 -22.84 -11.42
C GLU A 239 -11.24 -21.35 -11.73
N THR A 240 -9.98 -21.06 -12.02
CA THR A 240 -9.53 -19.74 -12.43
C THR A 240 -8.61 -19.84 -13.64
N VAL A 241 -8.68 -18.84 -14.52
CA VAL A 241 -7.91 -18.87 -15.78
C VAL A 241 -6.40 -18.75 -15.49
N PRO A 242 -5.56 -19.69 -15.95
CA PRO A 242 -4.12 -19.66 -15.69
C PRO A 242 -3.43 -18.39 -16.23
N LEU A 243 -2.53 -17.81 -15.43
CA LEU A 243 -1.79 -16.59 -15.81
C LEU A 243 -0.81 -16.82 -16.97
N SER A 244 -0.34 -18.05 -17.14
CA SER A 244 0.64 -18.48 -18.14
C SER A 244 0.48 -19.97 -18.44
N ARG A 245 0.97 -20.43 -19.60
CA ARG A 245 1.11 -21.87 -19.89
C ARG A 245 2.18 -22.55 -19.03
N ASN A 246 3.18 -21.79 -18.57
CA ASN A 246 4.28 -22.26 -17.73
C ASN A 246 4.57 -21.24 -16.62
N GLU A 247 4.76 -21.68 -15.39
CA GLU A 247 5.11 -20.83 -14.24
C GLU A 247 6.41 -21.33 -13.60
N THR A 248 7.40 -20.46 -13.42
CA THR A 248 8.66 -20.82 -12.75
C THR A 248 8.55 -20.53 -11.25
N VAL A 249 8.73 -21.57 -10.43
CA VAL A 249 8.78 -21.45 -8.97
C VAL A 249 10.11 -20.84 -8.53
N TYR A 250 10.06 -19.90 -7.58
CA TYR A 250 11.23 -19.36 -6.89
C TYR A 250 11.10 -19.69 -5.39
N PRO A 251 11.70 -20.81 -4.91
CA PRO A 251 11.45 -21.35 -3.56
C PRO A 251 11.59 -20.34 -2.43
N ALA A 252 12.62 -19.49 -2.48
CA ALA A 252 12.87 -18.40 -1.53
C ALA A 252 11.66 -17.49 -1.24
N MET A 253 10.72 -17.30 -2.17
CA MET A 253 9.50 -16.53 -1.89
C MET A 253 8.53 -17.26 -0.96
N ARG A 254 8.38 -18.58 -1.15
CA ARG A 254 7.53 -19.45 -0.32
C ARG A 254 8.20 -19.70 1.03
N GLU A 255 9.52 -19.91 1.06
CA GLU A 255 10.33 -20.04 2.27
C GLU A 255 10.19 -18.80 3.17
N ILE A 256 10.40 -17.58 2.62
CA ILE A 256 10.24 -16.34 3.38
C ILE A 256 8.77 -16.12 3.78
N HIS A 257 7.79 -16.53 2.96
CA HIS A 257 6.39 -16.48 3.35
C HIS A 257 6.10 -17.37 4.55
N ALA A 258 6.33 -18.69 4.45
CA ALA A 258 6.08 -19.66 5.50
C ALA A 258 6.85 -19.32 6.79
N ALA A 259 8.13 -18.96 6.70
CA ALA A 259 8.94 -18.55 7.85
C ALA A 259 8.53 -17.20 8.47
N SER A 260 7.52 -16.51 7.92
CA SER A 260 6.91 -15.29 8.46
C SER A 260 5.39 -15.37 8.62
N SER A 261 4.78 -16.55 8.43
CA SER A 261 3.37 -16.81 8.69
C SER A 261 3.09 -16.94 10.19
N LEU A 262 1.83 -16.75 10.61
CA LEU A 262 1.36 -17.08 11.95
C LEU A 262 0.37 -18.24 11.85
N ASN A 263 0.39 -19.12 12.85
CA ASN A 263 -0.21 -20.44 12.82
C ASN A 263 -1.35 -20.60 13.83
N SER A 264 -1.44 -19.72 14.83
CA SER A 264 -2.51 -19.72 15.85
C SER A 264 -2.87 -18.31 16.33
N PRO A 265 -4.04 -18.11 16.99
CA PRO A 265 -4.43 -16.84 17.58
C PRO A 265 -3.44 -16.31 18.62
N GLU A 266 -2.82 -17.19 19.41
CA GLU A 266 -1.83 -16.83 20.44
C GLU A 266 -0.55 -16.26 19.79
N GLU A 267 -0.11 -16.81 18.65
CA GLU A 267 0.98 -16.22 17.87
C GLU A 267 0.61 -14.82 17.33
N VAL A 268 -0.67 -14.56 17.03
CA VAL A 268 -1.18 -13.24 16.59
C VAL A 268 -1.21 -12.21 17.74
N GLU A 269 -1.53 -12.63 18.95
CA GLU A 269 -1.44 -11.78 20.15
C GLU A 269 0.01 -11.43 20.48
N ILE A 270 0.88 -12.44 20.63
CA ILE A 270 2.31 -12.25 20.90
C ILE A 270 2.97 -11.37 19.83
N TRP A 271 2.62 -11.55 18.55
CA TRP A 271 3.18 -10.74 17.47
C TRP A 271 2.73 -9.26 17.51
N ARG A 272 1.48 -8.97 17.90
CA ARG A 272 0.98 -7.59 18.06
C ARG A 272 1.67 -6.89 19.24
N ASP A 273 1.81 -7.57 20.37
CA ASP A 273 2.44 -7.00 21.58
C ASP A 273 3.95 -6.78 21.42
N HIS A 274 4.62 -7.58 20.60
CA HIS A 274 6.06 -7.46 20.32
C HIS A 274 6.44 -6.35 19.31
N ALA A 275 5.56 -5.38 19.06
CA ALA A 275 5.79 -4.22 18.19
C ALA A 275 6.78 -3.19 18.79
N LEU A 276 8.06 -3.59 18.92
CA LEU A 276 9.13 -2.76 19.49
C LEU A 276 9.43 -1.51 18.64
N LEU A 277 9.13 -0.34 19.17
CA LEU A 277 9.51 0.94 18.58
C LEU A 277 10.96 1.29 18.91
N ALA A 278 11.77 1.46 17.87
CA ALA A 278 13.09 2.05 18.01
C ALA A 278 12.94 3.55 18.33
N LYS A 279 13.44 3.99 19.49
CA LYS A 279 13.59 5.43 19.75
C LYS A 279 14.65 5.98 18.80
N HIS A 280 14.26 6.91 17.93
CA HIS A 280 15.20 7.62 17.07
C HIS A 280 16.17 8.45 17.92
N PRO A 281 17.46 8.55 17.55
CA PRO A 281 18.40 9.42 18.23
C PRO A 281 18.00 10.89 18.03
N SER A 282 18.21 11.73 19.04
CA SER A 282 18.03 13.18 18.89
C SER A 282 18.98 13.76 17.82
N PRO A 283 18.62 14.84 17.12
CA PRO A 283 19.52 15.52 16.19
C PRO A 283 20.84 15.94 16.86
N THR A 284 21.94 15.81 16.12
CA THR A 284 23.31 16.15 16.59
C THR A 284 24.03 17.14 15.67
N GLY A 285 23.71 17.14 14.37
CA GLY A 285 24.21 18.07 13.37
C GLY A 285 23.28 19.28 13.14
N PRO A 286 23.58 20.09 12.11
CA PRO A 286 22.79 21.28 11.79
C PRO A 286 21.35 20.92 11.39
N ILE A 287 20.37 21.51 12.08
CA ILE A 287 18.94 21.32 11.83
C ILE A 287 18.33 22.49 11.04
N LEU A 288 17.31 22.18 10.24
CA LEU A 288 16.40 23.15 9.63
C LEU A 288 14.96 22.79 9.99
N GLN A 289 14.20 23.76 10.47
CA GLN A 289 12.77 23.60 10.77
C GLN A 289 11.96 23.51 9.48
N LEU A 290 11.05 22.54 9.38
CA LEU A 290 10.10 22.48 8.27
C LEU A 290 8.90 23.38 8.54
N HIS A 291 8.49 24.10 7.50
CA HIS A 291 7.35 25.01 7.50
C HIS A 291 6.36 24.54 6.43
N PRO A 292 5.48 23.56 6.75
CA PRO A 292 4.41 23.14 5.83
C PRO A 292 3.42 24.29 5.61
N TYR A 293 2.71 24.25 4.47
CA TYR A 293 1.65 25.21 4.17
C TYR A 293 0.61 25.27 5.30
N SER A 294 0.16 26.49 5.63
CA SER A 294 -1.04 26.68 6.44
C SER A 294 -2.26 26.13 5.71
N ASP A 295 -3.33 25.83 6.45
CA ASP A 295 -4.55 25.29 5.83
C ASP A 295 -5.21 26.29 4.85
N ALA A 296 -4.87 27.58 4.90
CA ALA A 296 -5.30 28.58 3.93
C ALA A 296 -4.54 28.49 2.59
N GLU A 297 -3.24 28.16 2.62
CA GLU A 297 -2.39 28.01 1.43
C GLU A 297 -2.50 26.61 0.80
N MET A 298 -2.96 25.63 1.57
CA MET A 298 -2.90 24.22 1.21
C MET A 298 -3.81 23.87 0.01
N PRO A 299 -3.27 23.21 -1.04
CA PRO A 299 -4.06 22.82 -2.22
C PRO A 299 -5.28 21.96 -1.87
N ARG A 300 -6.46 22.42 -2.29
CA ARG A 300 -7.77 21.82 -1.99
C ARG A 300 -8.27 20.80 -3.03
N ASP A 301 -7.38 20.27 -3.86
CA ASP A 301 -7.70 19.22 -4.84
C ASP A 301 -8.29 17.98 -4.13
N PRO A 302 -9.50 17.51 -4.48
CA PRO A 302 -10.11 16.32 -3.87
C PRO A 302 -9.31 15.03 -4.10
N ILE A 303 -9.33 14.13 -3.13
CA ILE A 303 -8.55 12.88 -3.16
C ILE A 303 -8.80 12.03 -4.42
N GLU A 304 -10.05 11.98 -4.91
CA GLU A 304 -10.43 11.21 -6.09
C GLU A 304 -9.76 11.77 -7.35
N GLN A 305 -9.70 13.10 -7.48
CA GLN A 305 -9.05 13.79 -8.60
C GLN A 305 -7.53 13.58 -8.55
N VAL A 306 -6.93 13.60 -7.36
CA VAL A 306 -5.50 13.34 -7.17
C VAL A 306 -5.16 11.90 -7.55
N ILE A 307 -5.96 10.91 -7.11
CA ILE A 307 -5.81 9.49 -7.48
C ILE A 307 -5.93 9.28 -8.99
N LEU A 308 -6.95 9.87 -9.63
CA LEU A 308 -7.19 9.70 -11.08
C LEU A 308 -6.13 10.43 -11.93
N ARG A 309 -5.64 11.59 -11.46
CA ARG A 309 -4.54 12.32 -12.11
C ARG A 309 -3.22 11.57 -12.02
N ARG A 310 -2.95 10.89 -10.88
CA ARG A 310 -1.70 10.21 -10.55
C ARG A 310 -1.18 9.33 -11.69
N GLY A 311 0.14 9.37 -11.88
CA GLY A 311 0.92 8.37 -12.60
C GLY A 311 2.26 8.17 -11.93
N SER A 312 3.21 7.52 -12.60
CA SER A 312 4.63 7.52 -12.21
C SER A 312 5.42 8.32 -13.24
N ALA A 313 6.19 9.32 -12.78
CA ALA A 313 6.96 10.17 -13.68
C ALA A 313 8.13 9.41 -14.30
N ARG A 314 8.29 9.49 -15.64
CA ARG A 314 9.42 8.86 -16.36
C ARG A 314 10.64 9.77 -16.51
N LYS A 315 10.48 11.08 -16.31
CA LYS A 315 11.55 12.08 -16.33
C LYS A 315 11.09 13.31 -15.53
N PHE A 316 11.94 13.81 -14.64
CA PHE A 316 11.73 15.08 -13.95
C PHE A 316 12.44 16.23 -14.69
N ALA A 317 11.91 17.44 -14.58
CA ALA A 317 12.61 18.65 -14.99
C ALA A 317 13.73 18.97 -13.98
N GLN A 318 14.80 19.63 -14.43
CA GLN A 318 15.89 20.08 -13.55
C GLN A 318 15.59 21.47 -12.98
N VAL A 319 14.43 21.60 -12.33
CA VAL A 319 13.97 22.83 -11.66
C VAL A 319 13.68 22.51 -10.19
N PRO A 320 13.82 23.47 -9.26
CA PRO A 320 13.57 23.23 -7.84
C PRO A 320 12.09 22.95 -7.55
N ILE A 321 11.85 22.24 -6.45
CA ILE A 321 10.59 22.32 -5.69
C ILE A 321 10.79 23.27 -4.52
N ASP A 322 9.71 23.70 -3.88
CA ASP A 322 9.75 24.82 -2.95
C ASP A 322 9.79 24.26 -1.51
N LEU A 323 10.53 24.85 -0.56
CA LEU A 323 10.65 24.28 0.80
C LEU A 323 9.28 24.04 1.50
N PRO A 324 8.25 24.90 1.36
CA PRO A 324 6.91 24.59 1.88
C PRO A 324 6.26 23.35 1.23
N GLN A 325 6.55 23.06 -0.04
CA GLN A 325 6.08 21.85 -0.71
C GLN A 325 6.72 20.60 -0.10
N LEU A 326 8.05 20.60 0.06
CA LEU A 326 8.76 19.50 0.72
C LEU A 326 8.27 19.30 2.17
N SER A 327 8.13 20.41 2.90
CA SER A 327 7.63 20.41 4.28
C SER A 327 6.25 19.79 4.40
N THR A 328 5.34 20.14 3.49
CA THR A 328 3.96 19.63 3.45
C THR A 328 3.90 18.16 3.01
N ILE A 329 4.75 17.75 2.06
CA ILE A 329 4.87 16.33 1.66
C ILE A 329 5.28 15.47 2.85
N LEU A 330 6.30 15.90 3.61
CA LEU A 330 6.78 15.17 4.78
C LEU A 330 5.71 15.12 5.88
N ASP A 331 5.26 16.28 6.39
CA ASP A 331 4.28 16.35 7.49
C ASP A 331 3.00 15.54 7.19
N ARG A 332 2.43 15.65 5.98
CA ARG A 332 1.16 14.99 5.67
C ARG A 332 1.31 13.50 5.33
N ALA A 333 2.43 13.09 4.74
CA ALA A 333 2.68 11.66 4.52
C ALA A 333 3.00 10.92 5.83
N THR A 334 3.78 11.51 6.74
CA THR A 334 4.28 10.82 7.95
C THR A 334 3.39 10.91 9.19
N ARG A 335 2.10 11.28 9.09
CA ARG A 335 1.17 11.28 10.25
C ARG A 335 0.75 9.88 10.76
N GLY A 336 1.60 8.87 10.57
CA GLY A 336 1.29 7.46 10.87
C GLY A 336 0.18 6.89 9.98
N ILE A 337 -0.34 5.73 10.40
CA ILE A 337 -1.53 5.05 9.87
C ILE A 337 -2.22 4.26 11.00
N PRO A 338 -3.53 3.97 10.90
CA PRO A 338 -4.20 3.05 11.81
C PRO A 338 -3.86 1.60 11.43
N ALA A 339 -3.00 0.96 12.22
CA ALA A 339 -2.60 -0.44 12.03
C ALA A 339 -2.55 -1.20 13.37
N ASP A 340 -2.61 -2.53 13.32
CA ASP A 340 -2.44 -3.40 14.49
C ASP A 340 -0.99 -3.54 14.97
N PHE A 341 -0.02 -3.42 14.05
CA PHE A 341 1.42 -3.46 14.33
C PHE A 341 2.04 -2.11 14.73
N LEU A 342 1.23 -1.07 14.99
CA LEU A 342 1.67 0.29 15.33
C LEU A 342 1.00 0.77 16.63
N ASN A 343 1.63 0.43 17.76
CA ASN A 343 1.16 0.74 19.11
C ASN A 343 2.22 1.58 19.86
N PRO A 344 1.92 2.77 20.40
CA PRO A 344 0.64 3.51 20.34
C PRO A 344 0.31 4.02 18.93
N GLN A 345 -0.95 4.40 18.71
CA GLN A 345 -1.40 4.96 17.44
C GLN A 345 -0.53 6.16 17.01
N GLY A 346 -0.07 6.15 15.76
CA GLY A 346 0.88 7.14 15.25
C GLY A 346 2.35 6.76 15.46
N ALA A 347 2.65 5.60 16.04
CA ALA A 347 3.94 4.93 15.92
C ALA A 347 4.39 4.77 14.45
N GLN A 348 5.70 4.57 14.25
CA GLN A 348 6.31 4.27 12.94
C GLN A 348 7.47 3.28 13.08
N LEU A 349 7.73 2.51 12.02
CA LEU A 349 8.87 1.58 11.92
C LEU A 349 9.95 2.09 10.95
N ASN A 350 9.61 2.99 10.01
CA ASN A 350 10.51 3.50 8.98
C ASN A 350 10.99 4.93 9.26
N GLU A 351 12.31 5.12 9.23
CA GLU A 351 12.95 6.45 9.16
C GLU A 351 12.96 7.01 7.73
N VAL A 352 12.83 8.34 7.60
CA VAL A 352 12.88 9.02 6.29
C VAL A 352 14.21 9.74 6.11
N TYR A 353 15.01 9.23 5.17
CA TYR A 353 16.24 9.88 4.70
C TYR A 353 16.00 10.56 3.35
N LEU A 354 16.66 11.69 3.11
CA LEU A 354 16.50 12.49 1.90
C LEU A 354 17.84 12.77 1.23
N ILE A 355 17.82 12.79 -0.11
CA ILE A 355 18.88 13.39 -0.93
C ILE A 355 18.29 14.62 -1.60
N VAL A 356 18.57 15.79 -1.03
CA VAL A 356 18.12 17.10 -1.51
C VAL A 356 19.04 17.54 -2.65
N ASN A 357 18.45 17.76 -3.83
CA ASN A 357 19.20 18.03 -5.06
C ASN A 357 18.84 19.37 -5.74
N ALA A 358 17.68 19.94 -5.41
CA ALA A 358 17.20 21.27 -5.81
C ALA A 358 15.89 21.54 -5.04
N VAL A 359 15.99 22.25 -3.91
CA VAL A 359 14.84 22.71 -3.13
C VAL A 359 15.08 24.18 -2.80
N GLU A 360 14.16 25.06 -3.15
CA GLU A 360 14.30 26.49 -2.90
C GLU A 360 14.14 26.77 -1.39
N GLY A 361 15.14 27.42 -0.80
CA GLY A 361 15.25 27.61 0.66
C GLY A 361 15.97 26.47 1.40
N LEU A 362 16.53 25.46 0.72
CA LEU A 362 17.24 24.35 1.36
C LEU A 362 18.48 23.90 0.56
N GLU A 363 19.64 23.94 1.21
CA GLU A 363 20.92 23.53 0.63
C GLU A 363 20.92 22.09 0.07
N PRO A 364 21.60 21.83 -1.07
CA PRO A 364 21.82 20.46 -1.55
C PRO A 364 22.59 19.62 -0.53
N GLY A 365 22.11 18.40 -0.26
CA GLY A 365 22.73 17.53 0.73
C GLY A 365 22.01 16.21 0.99
N ALA A 366 22.59 15.44 1.89
CA ALA A 366 22.01 14.25 2.51
C ALA A 366 21.45 14.62 3.88
N TYR A 367 20.19 14.28 4.14
CA TYR A 367 19.46 14.65 5.34
C TYR A 367 18.73 13.45 5.96
N VAL A 368 18.42 13.53 7.25
CA VAL A 368 17.41 12.68 7.91
C VAL A 368 16.29 13.57 8.44
N TYR A 369 15.05 13.07 8.37
CA TYR A 369 13.87 13.78 8.85
C TYR A 369 13.47 13.29 10.24
N HIS A 370 13.56 14.20 11.21
CA HIS A 370 13.13 14.00 12.59
C HIS A 370 11.68 14.46 12.73
N ARG A 371 10.76 13.51 12.53
CA ARG A 371 9.31 13.76 12.49
C ARG A 371 8.79 14.51 13.71
N ASP A 372 9.14 14.08 14.91
CA ASP A 372 8.53 14.57 16.16
C ASP A 372 8.89 16.04 16.46
N HIS A 373 10.04 16.50 15.96
CA HIS A 373 10.47 17.90 15.99
C HIS A 373 10.13 18.65 14.69
N ARG A 374 9.68 17.93 13.65
CA ARG A 374 9.50 18.40 12.27
C ARG A 374 10.75 19.10 11.69
N VAL A 375 11.94 18.59 11.96
CA VAL A 375 13.21 19.14 11.45
C VAL A 375 13.91 18.21 10.46
N LEU A 376 14.69 18.79 9.54
CA LEU A 376 15.68 18.09 8.74
C LEU A 376 17.07 18.30 9.38
N GLU A 377 17.74 17.22 9.78
CA GLU A 377 19.15 17.25 10.17
C GLU A 377 20.03 17.01 8.94
N ARG A 378 21.01 17.91 8.69
CA ARG A 378 21.96 17.77 7.58
C ARG A 378 23.10 16.84 7.95
N LEU A 379 23.07 15.63 7.39
CA LEU A 379 24.12 14.62 7.55
C LEU A 379 25.36 14.92 6.70
N LYS A 380 25.17 15.36 5.44
CA LYS A 380 26.26 15.70 4.50
C LYS A 380 25.81 16.85 3.59
N ALA A 381 26.67 17.83 3.32
CA ALA A 381 26.40 18.87 2.32
C ALA A 381 26.95 18.44 0.93
N GLY A 382 26.25 18.78 -0.15
CA GLY A 382 26.71 18.51 -1.52
C GLY A 382 25.61 18.14 -2.52
N ASN A 383 25.90 18.31 -3.81
CA ASN A 383 25.02 17.91 -4.90
C ASN A 383 25.24 16.43 -5.26
N PHE A 384 24.38 15.55 -4.75
CA PHE A 384 24.53 14.10 -4.85
C PHE A 384 23.73 13.47 -6.01
N ARG A 385 23.30 14.27 -7.00
CA ARG A 385 22.34 13.87 -8.05
C ARG A 385 22.78 12.67 -8.90
N ALA A 386 24.09 12.50 -9.11
CA ALA A 386 24.64 11.35 -9.83
C ALA A 386 24.79 10.10 -8.94
N GLN A 387 25.07 10.29 -7.65
CA GLN A 387 25.24 9.21 -6.67
C GLN A 387 23.91 8.59 -6.27
N ALA A 388 22.84 9.40 -6.17
CA ALA A 388 21.47 8.96 -5.89
C ALA A 388 20.92 7.92 -6.89
N GLY A 389 21.59 7.68 -8.03
CA GLY A 389 21.21 6.67 -9.02
C GLY A 389 21.92 5.30 -8.90
N HIS A 390 22.83 5.07 -7.94
CA HIS A 390 23.85 3.99 -8.08
C HIS A 390 23.98 2.94 -6.95
N LEU A 391 23.34 3.09 -5.79
CA LEU A 391 23.85 2.55 -4.50
C LEU A 391 23.27 1.16 -4.03
N GLY A 392 24.01 0.15 -3.44
CA GLY A 392 23.53 -1.05 -2.59
C GLY A 392 24.43 -2.27 -2.14
N LEU A 393 24.02 -3.46 -1.55
CA LEU A 393 22.73 -4.18 -1.26
C LEU A 393 22.65 -5.36 -0.18
N VAL A 394 22.21 -5.16 1.11
CA VAL A 394 21.23 -5.95 1.99
C VAL A 394 21.10 -5.46 3.49
N GLY A 395 20.24 -6.05 4.37
CA GLY A 395 19.95 -5.63 5.77
C GLY A 395 19.39 -6.70 6.76
N ARG A 396 18.78 -6.33 7.92
CA ARG A 396 18.46 -7.24 9.08
C ARG A 396 17.28 -6.80 9.97
N PHE A 397 16.16 -7.56 10.10
CA PHE A 397 15.04 -7.24 11.05
C PHE A 397 14.09 -8.38 11.52
N GLY A 398 14.30 -9.65 11.16
CA GLY A 398 13.43 -10.77 11.60
C GLY A 398 12.13 -10.93 10.79
N ASN A 399 11.57 -12.15 10.77
CA ASN A 399 10.77 -12.63 9.63
C ASN A 399 9.40 -11.95 9.46
N ARG A 400 8.52 -11.93 10.47
CA ARG A 400 7.23 -11.22 10.34
C ARG A 400 7.35 -9.71 10.57
N GLY A 401 8.34 -9.25 11.33
CA GLY A 401 8.70 -7.82 11.41
C GLY A 401 9.02 -7.23 10.02
N TYR A 402 9.79 -7.98 9.20
CA TYR A 402 10.05 -7.62 7.80
C TYR A 402 8.77 -7.51 6.94
N ARG A 403 7.67 -8.20 7.31
CA ARG A 403 6.38 -8.03 6.62
C ARG A 403 5.80 -6.63 6.84
N ALA A 404 5.78 -6.17 8.09
CA ALA A 404 5.18 -4.91 8.52
C ALA A 404 5.99 -3.68 8.07
N VAL A 405 7.31 -3.67 8.33
CA VAL A 405 8.22 -2.56 7.97
C VAL A 405 8.10 -2.21 6.47
N GLN A 406 8.16 -3.21 5.61
CA GLN A 406 8.07 -3.04 4.15
C GLN A 406 6.67 -2.63 3.68
N LEU A 407 5.60 -3.03 4.36
CA LEU A 407 4.23 -2.62 4.03
C LEU A 407 3.99 -1.15 4.43
N GLU A 408 4.41 -0.75 5.63
CA GLU A 408 4.38 0.65 6.06
C GLU A 408 5.17 1.55 5.09
N ALA A 409 6.37 1.13 4.66
CA ALA A 409 7.15 1.86 3.66
C ALA A 409 6.44 1.99 2.31
N GLY A 410 5.70 0.95 1.88
CA GLY A 410 4.83 0.99 0.71
C GLY A 410 3.67 1.98 0.87
N ILE A 411 3.03 2.00 2.03
CA ILE A 411 1.95 2.95 2.35
C ILE A 411 2.49 4.38 2.40
N LEU A 412 3.59 4.62 3.11
CA LEU A 412 4.27 5.91 3.16
C LEU A 412 4.66 6.38 1.75
N SER A 413 5.21 5.49 0.91
CA SER A 413 5.44 5.77 -0.52
C SER A 413 4.16 6.20 -1.24
N GLY A 414 3.04 5.49 -1.05
CA GLY A 414 1.75 5.88 -1.63
C GLY A 414 1.28 7.27 -1.15
N LYS A 415 1.40 7.56 0.15
CA LYS A 415 1.08 8.87 0.72
C LYS A 415 1.99 9.98 0.16
N LEU A 416 3.29 9.72 -0.02
CA LEU A 416 4.23 10.65 -0.68
C LEU A 416 3.86 10.91 -2.14
N TYR A 417 3.44 9.88 -2.89
CA TYR A 417 2.90 10.03 -4.25
C TYR A 417 1.68 10.96 -4.25
N LEU A 418 0.69 10.70 -3.38
CA LEU A 418 -0.55 11.50 -3.29
C LEU A 418 -0.24 12.94 -2.88
N ALA A 419 0.61 13.16 -1.87
CA ALA A 419 1.02 14.48 -1.42
C ALA A 419 1.73 15.29 -2.51
N ALA A 420 2.63 14.66 -3.27
CA ALA A 420 3.30 15.29 -4.40
C ALA A 420 2.31 15.63 -5.53
N TYR A 421 1.43 14.69 -5.91
CA TYR A 421 0.46 14.94 -6.97
C TYR A 421 -0.59 15.98 -6.59
N ALA A 422 -1.02 16.07 -5.33
CA ALA A 422 -1.92 17.11 -4.83
C ALA A 422 -1.32 18.52 -5.04
N GLN A 423 -0.02 18.68 -4.78
CA GLN A 423 0.74 19.92 -4.97
C GLN A 423 1.22 20.13 -6.42
N ARG A 424 0.58 19.46 -7.39
CA ARG A 424 0.88 19.51 -8.84
C ARG A 424 2.32 19.13 -9.23
N LEU A 425 3.08 18.52 -8.31
CA LEU A 425 4.35 17.87 -8.58
C LEU A 425 4.11 16.46 -9.17
N SER A 426 5.14 15.63 -9.20
CA SER A 426 5.02 14.21 -9.49
C SER A 426 5.99 13.39 -8.66
N ALA A 427 5.73 12.08 -8.58
CA ALA A 427 6.60 11.11 -7.92
C ALA A 427 6.86 9.89 -8.82
N THR A 428 7.92 9.14 -8.49
CA THR A 428 8.07 7.73 -8.90
C THR A 428 8.82 6.95 -7.83
N GLY A 429 8.40 5.70 -7.61
CA GLY A 429 9.22 4.72 -6.91
C GLY A 429 10.37 4.29 -7.80
N LEU A 430 11.49 3.89 -7.20
CA LEU A 430 12.70 3.45 -7.91
C LEU A 430 13.23 2.15 -7.29
N THR A 431 13.78 1.27 -8.12
CA THR A 431 14.64 0.18 -7.64
C THR A 431 16.00 0.75 -7.29
N PHE A 432 16.30 0.73 -6.01
CA PHE A 432 17.63 0.93 -5.44
C PHE A 432 18.30 -0.45 -5.26
N TYR A 433 19.60 -0.40 -5.01
CA TYR A 433 20.31 -1.45 -4.32
C TYR A 433 20.41 -0.95 -2.81
N ASP A 434 20.70 -1.78 -1.77
CA ASP A 434 20.64 -1.36 -0.33
C ASP A 434 21.97 -0.88 0.38
N ASP A 435 23.05 -1.67 0.51
CA ASP A 435 24.30 -1.33 1.27
C ASP A 435 24.97 -0.01 0.90
N GLU A 436 25.22 0.34 -0.36
CA GLU A 436 25.83 1.65 -0.62
C GLU A 436 24.90 2.81 -0.24
N VAL A 437 23.57 2.61 -0.12
CA VAL A 437 22.66 3.64 0.44
C VAL A 437 22.95 3.77 1.93
N ILE A 438 23.11 2.65 2.62
CA ILE A 438 23.58 2.61 4.01
C ILE A 438 24.96 3.29 4.12
N ARG A 439 25.96 2.93 3.29
CA ARG A 439 27.30 3.53 3.21
C ARG A 439 27.25 5.03 2.94
N PHE A 440 26.34 5.49 2.08
CA PHE A 440 26.14 6.90 1.76
C PHE A 440 25.57 7.68 2.94
N PHE A 441 24.63 7.12 3.70
CA PHE A 441 24.08 7.74 4.92
C PHE A 441 24.83 7.37 6.22
N SER A 442 25.85 6.50 6.16
CA SER A 442 26.71 6.16 7.29
C SER A 442 27.52 7.39 7.77
N PRO A 443 27.77 7.52 9.10
CA PRO A 443 27.45 6.54 10.14
C PRO A 443 25.96 6.51 10.56
N HIS A 444 25.14 7.52 10.26
CA HIS A 444 23.76 7.61 10.76
C HIS A 444 22.83 6.45 10.32
N ALA A 445 23.14 5.79 9.19
CA ALA A 445 22.41 4.61 8.72
C ALA A 445 23.03 3.26 9.11
N GLN A 446 24.15 3.24 9.86
CA GLN A 446 24.82 1.99 10.20
C GLN A 446 23.90 1.05 11.00
N GLY A 447 23.79 -0.21 10.56
CA GLY A 447 22.87 -1.21 11.13
C GLY A 447 21.41 -1.11 10.67
N LYS A 448 21.02 -0.06 9.94
CA LYS A 448 19.69 0.08 9.34
C LYS A 448 19.64 -0.61 7.97
N SER A 449 18.43 -0.71 7.41
CA SER A 449 18.15 -1.30 6.09
C SER A 449 17.34 -0.30 5.28
N VAL A 450 17.67 -0.02 4.01
CA VAL A 450 16.78 0.79 3.16
C VAL A 450 15.65 -0.08 2.59
N ILE A 451 14.42 0.41 2.74
CA ILE A 451 13.20 -0.38 2.54
C ILE A 451 12.47 -0.01 1.26
N MET A 452 12.44 1.29 0.92
CA MET A 452 11.78 1.85 -0.26
C MET A 452 12.48 3.16 -0.67
N LEU A 453 12.44 3.53 -1.96
CA LEU A 453 12.95 4.81 -2.45
C LEU A 453 11.97 5.46 -3.42
N VAL A 454 11.65 6.73 -3.16
CA VAL A 454 10.74 7.56 -3.98
C VAL A 454 11.46 8.84 -4.39
N ALA A 455 11.49 9.13 -5.69
CA ALA A 455 11.92 10.41 -6.23
C ALA A 455 10.71 11.32 -6.45
N VAL A 456 10.84 12.59 -6.09
CA VAL A 456 9.80 13.64 -6.21
C VAL A 456 10.36 14.85 -6.97
N GLY A 457 9.52 15.50 -7.78
CA GLY A 457 9.90 16.73 -8.48
C GLY A 457 8.86 17.21 -9.50
N LYS A 458 9.12 18.36 -10.13
CA LYS A 458 8.29 18.91 -11.23
C LYS A 458 8.50 18.05 -12.50
N ASN A 459 7.41 17.73 -13.22
CA ASN A 459 7.40 16.71 -14.28
C ASN A 459 7.95 17.27 -15.61
N ALA A 460 8.87 16.57 -16.27
CA ALA A 460 9.48 17.08 -17.50
C ALA A 460 8.48 17.24 -18.66
N LYS A 461 7.31 16.57 -18.62
CA LYS A 461 6.30 16.69 -19.68
C LYS A 461 5.32 17.84 -19.47
N SER A 462 5.00 18.23 -18.23
CA SER A 462 4.10 19.37 -17.99
C SER A 462 4.77 20.70 -18.32
N MET A 463 6.09 20.80 -18.13
CA MET A 463 6.91 21.97 -18.51
C MET A 463 7.12 22.13 -20.04
N LEU A 464 6.46 21.31 -20.86
CA LEU A 464 6.51 21.36 -22.34
C LEU A 464 5.11 21.55 -22.96
N GLN A 465 4.11 21.90 -22.13
CA GLN A 465 2.70 22.06 -22.53
C GLN A 465 2.05 23.30 -21.90
N GLY A 466 2.85 24.26 -21.46
CA GLY A 466 2.46 25.56 -20.90
C GLY A 466 3.52 26.61 -21.19
#